data_AF-A0A674EE98-F1
#
_entry.id   AF-A0A674EE98-F1
#
_cell.length_a   1.000
_cell.length_b   1.000
_cell.length_c   1.000
_cell.angle_alpha   90.00
_cell.angle_beta   90.00
_cell.angle_gamma   90.00
#
_symmetry.space_group_name_H-M   'P 1'
#
loop_
_entity.id
_entity.type
_entity.pdbx_description
1 polymer ?
#
loop_
_entity_poly.entity_id
_entity_poly.type
_entity_poly.pdbx_seq_one_letter_code
_entity_poly.pdbx_strand_id
1 'polypeptide(L)'
;MTAIKALNPKAEVARAQAALAVNISAARGLQDVLKSNLGPKGTMKMLVSGAGDIKLTKDGNVLLHEMQIQHPTASLIAKVATAQDDITGDGTTSNVLIIGELLKQADLYVSEGLHPRIIAEGFEAAKEKALKVLEEMKVTREMDRETLIHVARTSLRTKVHAELADLLTEAVVDAVLAIHRPNEPIDLFMVEIMEMKHKTDIKGLVSPVKRAWISKLSVHINPSFTFSEVNSGFFYKSAGEREKLVAAERKFIEERVKKIIELKNAVCADNSKGFVVLNQKGIDPYSLDALAKEGIVALRRTKRRNMERLTLACGGIAMNSFEDLTPECLGQAGLVYEHTLGEEKYTFIEKCGNPLSVTLLVKGPNKHTLTQIKDAVRDGLRAVKNAIEDGCVVSGAGAFEVAVHDALIKHKPSVKGRAQLGVQAFADALLIIPKVLAQNSGYDPMETLVKLQTEYKESGQLVGVDLSSGMEFNLKLRIWIYFTSYPFPITVIASNILLVDEIMRAGMSSLKG
;
A
#
# COMPACT_ATOMS: atom_id res chain seq x y z
N MET A 1 5.97 -46.03 -17.54
CA MET A 1 4.72 -45.34 -17.13
C MET A 1 4.90 -44.80 -15.72
N THR A 2 4.53 -43.55 -15.45
CA THR A 2 4.60 -42.98 -14.10
C THR A 2 3.59 -43.68 -13.19
N ALA A 3 3.92 -43.95 -11.93
CA ALA A 3 3.01 -44.59 -10.96
C ALA A 3 1.66 -43.85 -10.86
N ILE A 4 1.67 -42.53 -11.05
CA ILE A 4 0.47 -41.70 -11.11
C ILE A 4 -0.37 -41.95 -12.38
N LYS A 5 0.23 -42.20 -13.54
CA LYS A 5 -0.54 -42.54 -14.75
C LYS A 5 -1.25 -43.90 -14.63
N ALA A 6 -0.77 -44.77 -13.74
CA ALA A 6 -1.49 -45.99 -13.36
C ALA A 6 -2.68 -45.71 -12.43
N LEU A 7 -2.65 -44.63 -11.65
CA LEU A 7 -3.76 -44.22 -10.76
C LEU A 7 -4.79 -43.33 -11.48
N ASN A 8 -4.35 -42.42 -12.34
CA ASN A 8 -5.19 -41.54 -13.13
C ASN A 8 -4.57 -41.36 -14.53
N PRO A 9 -5.17 -41.97 -15.58
CA PRO A 9 -4.66 -41.88 -16.95
C PRO A 9 -4.61 -40.45 -17.50
N LYS A 10 -5.44 -39.53 -16.97
CA LYS A 10 -5.54 -38.13 -17.39
C LYS A 10 -4.65 -37.18 -16.57
N ALA A 11 -3.87 -37.68 -15.62
CA ALA A 11 -3.01 -36.83 -14.81
C ALA A 11 -1.81 -36.32 -15.61
N GLU A 12 -1.62 -35.01 -15.59
CA GLU A 12 -0.40 -34.35 -16.08
C GLU A 12 0.63 -34.33 -14.94
N VAL A 13 1.86 -34.78 -15.21
CA VAL A 13 2.93 -34.87 -14.22
C VAL A 13 4.26 -34.40 -14.80
N ALA A 14 4.91 -33.45 -14.14
CA ALA A 14 6.34 -33.17 -14.31
C ALA A 14 7.12 -33.80 -13.14
N ARG A 15 8.29 -34.39 -13.41
CA ARG A 15 9.07 -35.16 -12.41
C ARG A 15 10.53 -34.72 -12.31
N ALA A 16 11.09 -34.85 -11.11
CA ALA A 16 12.47 -34.62 -10.74
C ALA A 16 13.04 -33.37 -11.44
N GLN A 17 14.05 -33.55 -12.29
CA GLN A 17 14.70 -32.45 -13.00
C GLN A 17 13.75 -31.65 -13.91
N ALA A 18 12.74 -32.29 -14.50
CA ALA A 18 11.77 -31.59 -15.34
C ALA A 18 10.85 -30.69 -14.51
N ALA A 19 10.45 -31.12 -13.31
CA ALA A 19 9.67 -30.27 -12.39
C ALA A 19 10.50 -29.05 -11.95
N LEU A 20 11.77 -29.29 -11.60
CA LEU A 20 12.69 -28.24 -11.21
C LEU A 20 12.93 -27.23 -12.35
N ALA A 21 13.20 -27.70 -13.57
CA ALA A 21 13.40 -26.84 -14.73
C ALA A 21 12.17 -25.98 -15.05
N VAL A 22 10.96 -26.55 -14.94
CA VAL A 22 9.69 -25.81 -15.11
C VAL A 22 9.54 -24.73 -14.03
N ASN A 23 9.83 -25.06 -12.77
CA ASN A 23 9.78 -24.11 -11.66
C ASN A 23 10.75 -22.93 -11.84
N ILE A 24 11.99 -23.23 -12.20
CA ILE A 24 13.05 -22.22 -12.38
C ILE A 24 12.74 -21.35 -13.61
N SER A 25 12.30 -21.95 -14.71
CA SER A 25 11.90 -21.22 -15.92
C SER A 25 10.76 -20.24 -15.63
N ALA A 26 9.76 -20.65 -14.85
CA ALA A 26 8.66 -19.78 -14.47
C ALA A 26 9.08 -18.63 -13.55
N ALA A 27 9.93 -18.92 -12.56
CA ALA A 27 10.45 -17.89 -11.66
C ALA A 27 11.31 -16.87 -12.42
N ARG A 28 12.17 -17.34 -13.34
CA ARG A 28 12.98 -16.50 -14.22
C ARG A 28 12.13 -15.66 -15.16
N GLY A 29 11.09 -16.25 -15.76
CA GLY A 29 10.15 -15.51 -16.61
C GLY A 29 9.47 -14.37 -15.86
N LEU A 30 9.03 -14.60 -14.62
CA LEU A 30 8.43 -13.56 -13.78
C LEU A 30 9.45 -12.49 -13.36
N GLN A 31 10.67 -12.90 -13.03
CA GLN A 31 11.80 -12.00 -12.76
C GLN A 31 12.06 -11.08 -13.96
N ASP A 32 12.16 -11.61 -15.18
CA ASP A 32 12.47 -10.82 -16.37
C ASP A 32 11.36 -9.79 -16.71
N VAL A 33 10.08 -10.15 -16.47
CA VAL A 33 8.95 -9.22 -16.65
C VAL A 33 9.00 -8.06 -15.66
N LEU A 34 9.34 -8.33 -14.39
CA LEU A 34 9.35 -7.33 -13.32
C LEU A 34 10.68 -6.56 -13.22
N LYS A 35 11.77 -7.10 -13.75
CA LYS A 35 13.11 -6.51 -13.73
C LYS A 35 13.14 -5.08 -14.27
N SER A 36 12.39 -4.83 -15.34
CA SER A 36 12.33 -3.50 -15.95
C SER A 36 11.65 -2.44 -15.08
N ASN A 37 11.00 -2.80 -13.97
CA ASN A 37 10.26 -1.87 -13.12
C ASN A 37 11.09 -1.36 -11.94
N LEU A 38 12.15 -2.09 -11.58
CA LEU A 38 12.93 -1.80 -10.37
C LEU A 38 13.66 -0.45 -10.49
N GLY A 39 13.60 0.34 -9.41
CA GLY A 39 14.32 1.59 -9.26
C GLY A 39 13.64 2.79 -9.94
N PRO A 40 14.05 4.04 -9.64
CA PRO A 40 13.43 5.25 -10.18
C PRO A 40 13.55 5.37 -11.71
N LYS A 41 14.62 4.84 -12.32
CA LYS A 41 14.78 4.77 -13.79
C LYS A 41 14.07 3.57 -14.45
N GLY A 42 13.37 2.74 -13.68
CA GLY A 42 12.55 1.66 -14.23
C GLY A 42 11.39 2.16 -15.09
N THR A 43 10.96 1.31 -16.03
CA THR A 43 9.86 1.53 -16.97
C THR A 43 8.50 1.20 -16.38
N MET A 44 7.45 1.85 -16.87
CA MET A 44 6.07 1.53 -16.52
C MET A 44 5.50 0.43 -17.42
N LYS A 45 4.55 -0.34 -16.91
CA LYS A 45 3.78 -1.31 -17.67
C LYS A 45 2.35 -0.81 -17.87
N MET A 46 1.86 -0.99 -19.08
CA MET A 46 0.47 -0.74 -19.43
C MET A 46 -0.27 -2.08 -19.48
N LEU A 47 -1.27 -2.23 -18.61
CA LEU A 47 -2.16 -3.38 -18.59
C LEU A 47 -3.50 -2.98 -19.19
N VAL A 48 -4.05 -3.84 -20.03
CA VAL A 48 -5.39 -3.68 -20.60
C VAL A 48 -6.23 -4.86 -20.13
N SER A 49 -7.30 -4.57 -19.38
CA SER A 49 -8.22 -5.61 -18.91
C SER A 49 -9.08 -6.13 -20.07
N GLY A 50 -9.75 -7.28 -19.87
CA GLY A 50 -10.69 -7.80 -20.87
C GLY A 50 -11.89 -6.87 -21.15
N ALA A 51 -12.19 -5.94 -20.24
CA ALA A 51 -13.21 -4.91 -20.43
C ALA A 51 -12.69 -3.66 -21.17
N GLY A 52 -11.39 -3.60 -21.49
CA GLY A 52 -10.73 -2.45 -22.11
C GLY A 52 -10.23 -1.39 -21.13
N ASP A 53 -10.28 -1.65 -19.81
CA ASP A 53 -9.72 -0.72 -18.83
C ASP A 53 -8.19 -0.71 -18.93
N ILE A 54 -7.63 0.48 -19.07
CA ILE A 54 -6.18 0.69 -19.11
C ILE A 54 -5.68 1.02 -17.71
N LYS A 55 -4.64 0.32 -17.25
CA LYS A 55 -3.94 0.62 -16.00
C LYS A 55 -2.45 0.79 -16.27
N LEU A 56 -1.92 1.95 -15.94
CA LEU A 56 -0.49 2.24 -15.99
C LEU A 56 0.07 2.09 -14.59
N THR A 57 1.05 1.21 -14.43
CA THR A 57 1.69 1.02 -13.13
C THR A 57 3.16 0.67 -13.28
N LYS A 58 3.92 1.04 -12.26
CA LYS A 58 5.29 0.59 -12.05
C LYS A 58 5.40 -0.35 -10.85
N ASP A 59 4.39 -0.38 -10.00
CA ASP A 59 4.39 -1.20 -8.81
C ASP A 59 4.21 -2.69 -9.16
N GLY A 60 5.05 -3.52 -8.55
CA GLY A 60 5.05 -4.96 -8.72
C GLY A 60 3.79 -5.62 -8.17
N ASN A 61 3.25 -5.13 -7.04
CA ASN A 61 2.05 -5.73 -6.45
C ASN A 61 0.84 -5.55 -7.38
N VAL A 62 0.63 -4.33 -7.88
CA VAL A 62 -0.44 -4.04 -8.85
C VAL A 62 -0.31 -4.93 -10.09
N LEU A 63 0.89 -5.11 -10.62
CA LEU A 63 1.10 -5.97 -11.79
C LEU A 63 0.76 -7.43 -11.51
N LEU A 64 1.19 -7.97 -10.37
CA LEU A 64 0.97 -9.37 -10.01
C LEU A 64 -0.49 -9.68 -9.74
N HIS A 65 -1.28 -8.71 -9.27
CA HIS A 65 -2.72 -8.86 -9.07
C HIS A 65 -3.54 -8.78 -10.36
N GLU A 66 -3.14 -7.92 -11.29
CA GLU A 66 -3.89 -7.65 -12.51
C GLU A 66 -3.54 -8.66 -13.63
N MET A 67 -2.34 -9.25 -13.58
CA MET A 67 -1.95 -10.30 -14.53
C MET A 67 -2.64 -11.64 -14.23
N GLN A 68 -3.20 -12.27 -15.25
CA GLN A 68 -3.73 -13.63 -15.18
C GLN A 68 -2.59 -14.66 -15.26
N ILE A 69 -1.96 -14.94 -14.11
CA ILE A 69 -0.86 -15.89 -14.02
C ILE A 69 -1.37 -17.33 -14.06
N GLN A 70 -1.07 -18.05 -15.14
CA GLN A 70 -1.44 -19.46 -15.30
C GLN A 70 -0.45 -20.44 -14.67
N HIS A 71 0.83 -20.09 -14.62
CA HIS A 71 1.87 -20.98 -14.13
C HIS A 71 1.78 -21.15 -12.59
N PRO A 72 1.66 -22.38 -12.05
CA PRO A 72 1.48 -22.60 -10.60
C PRO A 72 2.59 -21.97 -9.75
N THR A 73 3.85 -22.14 -10.15
CA THR A 73 5.02 -21.59 -9.45
C THR A 73 5.03 -20.06 -9.46
N ALA A 74 4.72 -19.43 -10.60
CA ALA A 74 4.62 -17.98 -10.69
C ALA A 74 3.44 -17.44 -9.86
N SER A 75 2.32 -18.18 -9.78
CA SER A 75 1.19 -17.83 -8.91
C SER A 75 1.57 -17.90 -7.43
N LEU A 76 2.36 -18.89 -7.03
CA LEU A 76 2.88 -18.99 -5.66
C LEU A 76 3.82 -17.80 -5.35
N ILE A 77 4.76 -17.48 -6.25
CA ILE A 77 5.66 -16.33 -6.09
C ILE A 77 4.86 -15.01 -6.04
N ALA A 78 3.83 -14.87 -6.86
CA ALA A 78 2.96 -13.68 -6.87
C ALA A 78 2.24 -13.49 -5.54
N LYS A 79 1.66 -14.54 -4.97
CA LYS A 79 0.99 -14.49 -3.65
C LYS A 79 1.93 -14.06 -2.53
N VAL A 80 3.19 -14.46 -2.63
CA VAL A 80 4.21 -14.07 -1.64
C VAL A 80 4.53 -12.59 -1.78
N ALA A 81 4.70 -12.10 -3.00
CA ALA A 81 4.92 -10.69 -3.24
C ALA A 81 3.73 -9.84 -2.75
N THR A 82 2.50 -10.34 -2.90
CA THR A 82 1.30 -9.72 -2.29
C THR A 82 1.37 -9.73 -0.77
N ALA A 83 1.71 -10.87 -0.15
CA ALA A 83 1.84 -10.95 1.30
C ALA A 83 2.93 -10.01 1.84
N GLN A 84 4.01 -9.80 1.07
CA GLN A 84 5.00 -8.78 1.38
C GLN A 84 4.38 -7.38 1.34
N ASP A 85 3.64 -7.04 0.29
CA ASP A 85 2.98 -5.73 0.19
C ASP A 85 1.99 -5.47 1.33
N ASP A 86 1.29 -6.51 1.79
CA ASP A 86 0.33 -6.36 2.87
C ASP A 86 1.01 -5.97 4.19
N ILE A 87 2.22 -6.48 4.44
CA ILE A 87 3.00 -6.22 5.65
C ILE A 87 3.84 -4.94 5.50
N THR A 88 4.67 -4.85 4.46
CA THR A 88 5.65 -3.76 4.30
C THR A 88 5.15 -2.65 3.38
N GLY A 89 4.40 -3.01 2.32
CA GLY A 89 3.89 -2.05 1.33
C GLY A 89 4.93 -1.49 0.36
N ASP A 90 6.14 -2.03 0.37
CA ASP A 90 7.15 -1.77 -0.65
C ASP A 90 8.06 -3.01 -0.80
N GLY A 91 8.87 -3.04 -1.85
CA GLY A 91 9.86 -4.11 -2.07
C GLY A 91 9.31 -5.36 -2.77
N THR A 92 8.07 -5.35 -3.27
CA THR A 92 7.46 -6.47 -3.99
C THR A 92 8.25 -6.90 -5.22
N THR A 93 8.74 -5.94 -6.01
CA THR A 93 9.57 -6.21 -7.19
C THR A 93 10.89 -6.86 -6.78
N SER A 94 11.60 -6.30 -5.79
CA SER A 94 12.87 -6.83 -5.29
C SER A 94 12.72 -8.28 -4.83
N ASN A 95 11.61 -8.62 -4.17
CA ASN A 95 11.35 -9.98 -3.71
C ASN A 95 11.28 -11.00 -4.84
N VAL A 96 10.53 -10.68 -5.90
CA VAL A 96 10.43 -11.58 -7.06
C VAL A 96 11.77 -11.72 -7.77
N LEU A 97 12.55 -10.64 -7.87
CA LEU A 97 13.87 -10.67 -8.50
C LEU A 97 14.85 -11.55 -7.74
N ILE A 98 14.89 -11.45 -6.41
CA ILE A 98 15.79 -12.27 -5.58
C ILE A 98 15.36 -13.73 -5.62
N ILE A 99 14.05 -14.06 -5.57
CA ILE A 99 13.58 -15.45 -5.72
C ILE A 99 14.01 -16.04 -7.07
N GLY A 100 13.80 -15.30 -8.16
CA GLY A 100 14.19 -15.73 -9.50
C GLY A 100 15.69 -15.96 -9.61
N GLU A 101 16.51 -15.02 -9.10
CA GLU A 101 17.96 -15.15 -9.16
C GLU A 101 18.48 -16.26 -8.23
N LEU A 102 17.91 -16.45 -7.03
CA LEU A 102 18.26 -17.56 -6.13
C LEU A 102 18.05 -18.92 -6.81
N LEU A 103 16.90 -19.10 -7.45
CA LEU A 103 16.58 -20.32 -8.18
C LEU A 103 17.50 -20.53 -9.39
N LYS A 104 17.87 -19.45 -10.08
CA LYS A 104 18.83 -19.49 -11.18
C LYS A 104 20.26 -19.84 -10.71
N GLN A 105 20.72 -19.29 -9.58
CA GLN A 105 22.02 -19.64 -9.02
C GLN A 105 22.03 -21.07 -8.49
N ALA A 106 20.93 -21.54 -7.90
CA ALA A 106 20.77 -22.93 -7.49
C ALA A 106 20.83 -23.90 -8.69
N ASP A 107 20.21 -23.55 -9.82
CA ASP A 107 20.19 -24.38 -11.04
C ASP A 107 21.59 -24.76 -11.52
N LEU A 108 22.54 -23.81 -11.47
CA LEU A 108 23.93 -24.04 -11.86
C LEU A 108 24.51 -25.23 -11.08
N TYR A 109 24.36 -25.22 -9.76
CA TYR A 109 24.87 -26.27 -8.89
C TYR A 109 24.07 -27.58 -9.00
N VAL A 110 22.75 -27.52 -9.17
CA VAL A 110 21.94 -28.73 -9.39
C VAL A 110 22.32 -29.41 -10.71
N SER A 111 22.59 -28.62 -11.76
CA SER A 111 23.03 -29.13 -13.06
C SER A 111 24.39 -29.84 -12.99
N GLU A 112 25.25 -29.44 -12.05
CA GLU A 112 26.53 -30.10 -11.73
C GLU A 112 26.37 -31.37 -10.86
N GLY A 113 25.14 -31.71 -10.46
CA GLY A 113 24.81 -32.92 -9.70
C GLY A 113 24.68 -32.73 -8.19
N LEU A 114 24.61 -31.49 -7.68
CA LEU A 114 24.30 -31.26 -6.27
C LEU A 114 22.82 -31.50 -5.97
N HIS A 115 22.55 -32.24 -4.90
CA HIS A 115 21.19 -32.48 -4.45
C HIS A 115 20.55 -31.16 -3.96
N PRO A 116 19.33 -30.77 -4.41
CA PRO A 116 18.70 -29.49 -4.06
C PRO A 116 18.61 -29.22 -2.55
N ARG A 117 18.47 -30.28 -1.74
CA ARG A 117 18.48 -30.21 -0.27
C ARG A 117 19.74 -29.56 0.30
N ILE A 118 20.91 -29.84 -0.25
CA ILE A 118 22.19 -29.28 0.20
C ILE A 118 22.23 -27.77 -0.06
N ILE A 119 21.65 -27.34 -1.18
CA ILE A 119 21.55 -25.92 -1.55
C ILE A 119 20.58 -25.22 -0.59
N ALA A 120 19.43 -25.83 -0.30
CA ALA A 120 18.46 -25.31 0.68
C ALA A 120 19.08 -25.16 2.09
N GLU A 121 19.90 -26.11 2.54
CA GLU A 121 20.65 -25.98 3.81
C GLU A 121 21.65 -24.81 3.77
N GLY A 122 22.35 -24.64 2.64
CA GLY A 122 23.23 -23.48 2.44
C GLY A 122 22.47 -22.15 2.42
N PHE A 123 21.28 -22.12 1.84
CA PHE A 123 20.40 -20.94 1.83
C PHE A 123 19.94 -20.54 3.23
N GLU A 124 19.59 -21.51 4.09
CA GLU A 124 19.19 -21.20 5.47
C GLU A 124 20.39 -20.68 6.29
N ALA A 125 21.57 -21.31 6.15
CA ALA A 125 22.79 -20.83 6.80
C ALA A 125 23.18 -19.40 6.35
N ALA A 126 23.05 -19.12 5.04
CA ALA A 126 23.29 -17.79 4.49
C ALA A 126 22.29 -16.75 4.99
N LYS A 127 20.99 -17.11 5.07
CA LYS A 127 19.93 -16.25 5.62
C LYS A 127 20.21 -15.87 7.06
N GLU A 128 20.55 -16.82 7.93
CA GLU A 128 20.86 -16.53 9.34
C GLU A 128 22.03 -15.55 9.46
N LYS A 129 23.09 -15.72 8.65
CA LYS A 129 24.21 -14.78 8.64
C LYS A 129 23.80 -13.43 8.07
N ALA A 130 23.04 -13.38 6.98
CA ALA A 130 22.55 -12.14 6.38
C ALA A 130 21.70 -11.32 7.36
N LEU A 131 20.87 -11.97 8.18
CA LEU A 131 20.10 -11.31 9.24
C LEU A 131 20.99 -10.72 10.34
N LYS A 132 22.05 -11.42 10.74
CA LYS A 132 23.04 -10.86 11.70
C LYS A 132 23.72 -9.62 11.13
N VAL A 133 24.10 -9.67 9.85
CA VAL A 133 24.75 -8.53 9.19
C VAL A 133 23.76 -7.36 9.04
N LEU A 134 22.48 -7.62 8.77
CA LEU A 134 21.43 -6.59 8.74
C LEU A 134 21.29 -5.90 10.10
N GLU A 135 21.33 -6.66 11.19
CA GLU A 135 21.27 -6.13 12.55
C GLU A 135 22.50 -5.30 12.92
N GLU A 136 23.68 -5.65 12.39
CA GLU A 136 24.93 -4.89 12.53
C GLU A 136 24.95 -3.60 11.68
N MET A 137 24.31 -3.63 10.50
CA MET A 137 24.30 -2.51 9.55
C MET A 137 23.19 -1.48 9.80
N LYS A 138 22.16 -1.82 10.59
CA LYS A 138 21.06 -0.89 10.83
C LYS A 138 21.55 0.35 11.56
N VAL A 139 21.07 1.51 11.12
CA VAL A 139 21.40 2.79 11.72
C VAL A 139 20.22 3.20 12.60
N THR A 140 20.37 3.01 13.92
CA THR A 140 19.41 3.51 14.90
C THR A 140 19.56 5.03 15.01
N ARG A 141 18.48 5.75 14.72
CA ARG A 141 18.44 7.22 14.78
C ARG A 141 17.11 7.68 15.34
N GLU A 142 17.11 8.84 15.96
CA GLU A 142 15.87 9.56 16.21
C GLU A 142 15.20 9.84 14.87
N MET A 143 13.90 9.55 14.79
CA MET A 143 13.12 9.69 13.56
C MET A 143 12.73 11.14 13.33
N ASP A 144 13.76 11.96 13.10
CA ASP A 144 13.63 13.36 12.76
C ASP A 144 12.85 13.52 11.45
N ARG A 145 12.15 14.65 11.33
CA ARG A 145 11.41 15.00 10.12
C ARG A 145 12.29 14.93 8.85
N GLU A 146 13.56 15.32 8.93
CA GLU A 146 14.49 15.23 7.79
C GLU A 146 14.76 13.77 7.37
N THR A 147 14.94 12.86 8.32
CA THR A 147 15.11 11.42 8.04
C THR A 147 13.86 10.85 7.39
N LEU A 148 12.67 11.19 7.90
CA LEU A 148 11.39 10.75 7.34
C LEU A 148 11.16 11.29 5.93
N ILE A 149 11.56 12.54 5.65
CA ILE A 149 11.55 13.13 4.29
C ILE A 149 12.42 12.31 3.35
N HIS A 150 13.60 11.87 3.78
CA HIS A 150 14.47 11.05 2.95
C HIS A 150 13.90 9.66 2.66
N VAL A 151 13.27 9.03 3.65
CA VAL A 151 12.57 7.74 3.46
C VAL A 151 11.40 7.89 2.48
N ALA A 152 10.51 8.86 2.71
CA ALA A 152 9.36 9.15 1.85
C ALA A 152 9.80 9.45 0.41
N ARG A 153 10.81 10.33 0.25
CA ARG A 153 11.37 10.68 -1.06
C ARG A 153 11.91 9.46 -1.79
N THR A 154 12.60 8.57 -1.08
CA THR A 154 13.17 7.35 -1.66
C THR A 154 12.07 6.45 -2.21
N SER A 155 11.02 6.17 -1.43
CA SER A 155 9.92 5.32 -1.89
C SER A 155 9.13 5.98 -3.03
N LEU A 156 8.77 7.27 -2.91
CA LEU A 156 7.99 7.99 -3.92
C LEU A 156 8.72 8.11 -5.28
N ARG A 157 10.03 8.38 -5.28
CA ARG A 157 10.83 8.50 -6.52
C ARG A 157 10.86 7.22 -7.33
N THR A 158 10.57 6.05 -6.74
CA THR A 158 10.47 4.81 -7.50
C THR A 158 9.20 4.74 -8.35
N LYS A 159 8.12 5.43 -7.96
CA LYS A 159 6.78 5.27 -8.55
C LYS A 159 6.32 6.47 -9.39
N VAL A 160 6.76 7.68 -9.05
CA VAL A 160 6.39 8.93 -9.74
C VAL A 160 7.62 9.72 -10.18
N HIS A 161 7.42 10.69 -11.08
CA HIS A 161 8.47 11.61 -11.51
C HIS A 161 9.08 12.37 -10.32
N ALA A 162 10.39 12.65 -10.39
CA ALA A 162 11.16 13.21 -9.29
C ALA A 162 10.59 14.53 -8.73
N GLU A 163 10.18 15.45 -9.60
CA GLU A 163 9.58 16.73 -9.18
C GLU A 163 8.27 16.54 -8.40
N LEU A 164 7.42 15.62 -8.86
CA LEU A 164 6.18 15.29 -8.18
C LEU A 164 6.44 14.53 -6.87
N ALA A 165 7.45 13.66 -6.84
CA ALA A 165 7.87 12.97 -5.63
C ALA A 165 8.28 13.96 -4.54
N ASP A 166 9.06 14.98 -4.88
CA ASP A 166 9.53 15.97 -3.91
C ASP A 166 8.37 16.79 -3.32
N LEU A 167 7.34 17.13 -4.11
CA LEU A 167 6.11 17.76 -3.62
C LEU A 167 5.29 16.83 -2.70
N LEU A 168 5.14 15.56 -3.08
CA LEU A 168 4.37 14.58 -2.31
C LEU A 168 5.07 14.19 -1.01
N THR A 169 6.41 14.27 -0.98
CA THR A 169 7.23 13.86 0.16
C THR A 169 6.84 14.62 1.43
N GLU A 170 6.75 15.95 1.36
CA GLU A 170 6.40 16.77 2.53
C GLU A 170 4.99 16.45 3.03
N ALA A 171 4.03 16.34 2.10
CA ALA A 171 2.64 16.03 2.42
C ALA A 171 2.47 14.66 3.08
N VAL A 172 3.20 13.63 2.60
CA VAL A 172 3.17 12.27 3.16
C VAL A 172 3.74 12.27 4.58
N VAL A 173 4.87 12.93 4.82
CA VAL A 173 5.48 13.00 6.16
C VAL A 173 4.60 13.75 7.13
N ASP A 174 4.07 14.91 6.73
CA ASP A 174 3.18 15.70 7.59
C ASP A 174 1.88 14.95 7.90
N ALA A 175 1.36 14.17 6.96
CA ALA A 175 0.18 13.34 7.18
C ALA A 175 0.43 12.23 8.22
N VAL A 176 1.58 11.55 8.16
CA VAL A 176 1.93 10.50 9.14
C VAL A 176 2.23 11.10 10.51
N LEU A 177 2.93 12.24 10.57
CA LEU A 177 3.21 12.92 11.83
C LEU A 177 1.93 13.45 12.51
N ALA A 178 0.92 13.86 11.74
CA ALA A 178 -0.34 14.33 12.29
C ALA A 178 -1.16 13.22 12.98
N ILE A 179 -1.09 11.99 12.47
CA ILE A 179 -1.79 10.83 13.05
C ILE A 179 -0.97 10.13 14.15
N HIS A 180 0.33 10.42 14.24
CA HIS A 180 1.22 9.77 15.18
C HIS A 180 0.91 10.21 16.61
N ARG A 181 0.68 9.24 17.49
CA ARG A 181 0.57 9.45 18.93
C ARG A 181 1.69 8.69 19.62
N PRO A 182 2.30 9.28 20.67
CA PRO A 182 3.30 8.56 21.44
C PRO A 182 2.68 7.31 22.06
N ASN A 183 3.36 6.17 21.93
CA ASN A 183 2.99 4.86 22.48
C ASN A 183 1.74 4.17 21.87
N GLU A 184 1.16 4.68 20.78
CA GLU A 184 0.12 3.96 20.00
C GLU A 184 0.66 3.59 18.61
N PRO A 185 0.27 2.41 18.06
CA PRO A 185 0.64 2.03 16.70
C PRO A 185 -0.01 2.98 15.69
N ILE A 186 0.70 3.27 14.59
CA ILE A 186 0.24 4.24 13.60
C ILE A 186 -0.86 3.60 12.74
N ASP A 187 -2.06 4.16 12.77
CA ASP A 187 -3.16 3.73 11.90
C ASP A 187 -3.27 4.59 10.63
N LEU A 188 -2.81 4.04 9.50
CA LEU A 188 -2.91 4.69 8.19
C LEU A 188 -4.34 4.85 7.69
N PHE A 189 -5.33 4.15 8.26
CA PHE A 189 -6.74 4.37 7.90
C PHE A 189 -7.22 5.78 8.29
N MET A 190 -6.52 6.46 9.19
CA MET A 190 -6.77 7.84 9.57
C MET A 190 -6.33 8.86 8.52
N VAL A 191 -5.54 8.44 7.53
CA VAL A 191 -5.21 9.23 6.34
C VAL A 191 -6.20 8.89 5.22
N GLU A 192 -7.05 9.84 4.85
CA GLU A 192 -7.93 9.71 3.69
C GLU A 192 -7.22 10.17 2.42
N ILE A 193 -7.05 9.26 1.45
CA ILE A 193 -6.58 9.65 0.12
C ILE A 193 -7.81 9.93 -0.76
N MET A 194 -7.99 11.19 -1.15
CA MET A 194 -9.12 11.66 -1.94
C MET A 194 -8.62 12.05 -3.35
N GLU A 195 -9.30 11.58 -4.40
CA GLU A 195 -8.96 11.87 -5.79
C GLU A 195 -9.85 12.99 -6.36
N MET A 196 -9.24 14.05 -6.91
CA MET A 196 -9.97 15.18 -7.52
C MET A 196 -9.49 15.40 -8.95
N LYS A 197 -10.39 15.27 -9.93
CA LYS A 197 -10.06 15.45 -11.34
C LYS A 197 -10.05 16.93 -11.72
N HIS A 198 -8.89 17.57 -11.79
CA HIS A 198 -8.80 18.99 -12.16
C HIS A 198 -8.26 19.17 -13.58
N LYS A 199 -8.89 20.05 -14.38
CA LYS A 199 -8.54 20.27 -15.80
C LYS A 199 -7.33 21.19 -16.02
N THR A 200 -6.93 21.97 -15.02
CA THR A 200 -5.81 22.92 -15.10
C THR A 200 -4.52 22.34 -14.51
N ASP A 201 -3.40 22.93 -14.94
CA ASP A 201 -2.04 22.41 -14.85
C ASP A 201 -1.62 21.80 -13.51
N ILE A 202 -0.76 20.80 -13.67
CA ILE A 202 -0.10 19.98 -12.65
C ILE A 202 0.76 20.88 -11.76
N LYS A 203 0.14 21.50 -10.77
CA LYS A 203 0.80 21.85 -9.52
C LYS A 203 0.01 21.12 -8.46
N GLY A 204 0.57 19.99 -8.01
CA GLY A 204 0.04 19.15 -6.94
C GLY A 204 -0.10 19.97 -5.67
N LEU A 205 -1.19 20.72 -5.58
CA LEU A 205 -1.46 21.61 -4.47
C LEU A 205 -2.19 20.80 -3.40
N VAL A 206 -1.41 20.18 -2.51
CA VAL A 206 -1.84 19.87 -1.15
C VAL A 206 -1.65 21.17 -0.37
N SER A 207 -2.62 22.09 -0.43
CA SER A 207 -2.52 23.36 0.30
C SER A 207 -3.75 23.58 1.18
N PRO A 208 -3.56 24.04 2.42
CA PRO A 208 -4.64 24.41 3.32
C PRO A 208 -5.19 25.77 2.88
N VAL A 209 -6.42 25.80 2.36
CA VAL A 209 -7.02 27.05 1.89
C VAL A 209 -7.66 27.78 3.07
N LYS A 210 -6.92 28.73 3.64
CA LYS A 210 -7.42 29.65 4.68
C LYS A 210 -8.55 30.55 4.17
N ARG A 211 -9.78 30.33 4.65
CA ARG A 211 -10.72 31.37 5.13
C ARG A 211 -11.42 30.87 6.41
N ALA A 212 -12.13 31.68 7.18
CA ALA A 212 -12.51 31.36 8.57
C ALA A 212 -14.00 31.56 8.82
N TRP A 213 -14.70 30.50 9.27
CA TRP A 213 -16.03 30.55 9.91
C TRP A 213 -16.13 29.37 10.89
N ILE A 214 -16.23 29.65 12.19
CA ILE A 214 -16.36 28.63 13.24
C ILE A 214 -17.71 27.92 13.06
N SER A 215 -17.68 26.61 12.84
CA SER A 215 -18.86 25.77 12.67
C SER A 215 -18.88 24.65 13.71
N LYS A 216 -20.05 24.40 14.31
CA LYS A 216 -20.27 23.21 15.13
C LYS A 216 -20.85 22.12 14.22
N LEU A 217 -20.28 20.94 14.30
CA LEU A 217 -20.52 19.81 13.41
C LEU A 217 -21.24 18.71 14.18
N SER A 218 -22.47 18.36 13.79
CA SER A 218 -23.19 17.22 14.35
C SER A 218 -22.98 16.00 13.46
N VAL A 219 -22.23 15.03 13.99
CA VAL A 219 -21.93 13.78 13.30
C VAL A 219 -22.98 12.74 13.71
N HIS A 220 -23.82 12.32 12.77
CA HIS A 220 -24.90 11.37 13.04
C HIS A 220 -24.60 10.02 12.36
N ILE A 221 -24.27 8.99 13.15
CA ILE A 221 -23.99 7.61 12.66
C ILE A 221 -25.24 6.95 12.12
N ASN A 222 -26.39 7.15 12.73
CA ASN A 222 -27.62 6.59 12.21
C ASN A 222 -28.79 7.40 12.66
N PRO A 223 -29.30 8.16 11.71
CA PRO A 223 -30.72 8.01 11.54
C PRO A 223 -31.02 7.91 10.07
N SER A 224 -31.75 6.85 9.72
CA SER A 224 -32.45 6.82 8.46
C SER A 224 -33.37 8.05 8.41
N PHE A 225 -32.99 9.08 7.66
CA PHE A 225 -33.90 10.11 7.15
C PHE A 225 -34.54 9.61 5.85
N THR A 226 -34.63 8.30 5.68
CA THR A 226 -35.21 7.62 4.53
C THR A 226 -35.94 6.42 5.09
N PHE A 227 -36.99 5.97 4.37
CA PHE A 227 -37.84 4.82 4.70
C PHE A 227 -37.14 3.75 5.54
N SER A 228 -37.85 3.21 6.53
CA SER A 228 -37.38 2.06 7.30
C SER A 228 -36.92 0.95 6.36
N GLU A 229 -35.64 0.58 6.41
CA GLU A 229 -35.05 -0.52 5.61
C GLU A 229 -35.62 -1.91 5.98
N VAL A 230 -36.55 -1.96 6.93
CA VAL A 230 -37.36 -3.15 7.16
C VAL A 230 -38.26 -3.31 5.95
N ASN A 231 -37.86 -4.19 5.03
CA ASN A 231 -38.68 -4.71 3.95
C ASN A 231 -39.79 -5.62 4.54
N SER A 232 -40.50 -5.14 5.55
CA SER A 232 -41.74 -5.73 6.02
C SER A 232 -42.78 -5.43 4.95
N GLY A 233 -43.20 -6.45 4.22
CA GLY A 233 -44.32 -6.36 3.29
C GLY A 233 -45.59 -5.96 4.05
N PHE A 234 -45.85 -4.66 4.15
CA PHE A 234 -47.12 -4.15 4.66
C PHE A 234 -48.15 -4.31 3.54
N PHE A 235 -48.96 -5.36 3.65
CA PHE A 235 -50.13 -5.55 2.80
C PHE A 235 -51.26 -4.62 3.29
N TYR A 236 -51.61 -3.62 2.49
CA TYR A 236 -52.71 -2.68 2.78
C TYR A 236 -54.05 -3.26 2.33
N LYS A 237 -55.10 -3.11 3.16
CA LYS A 237 -56.45 -3.57 2.80
C LYS A 237 -57.26 -2.49 2.09
N SER A 238 -56.95 -1.20 2.31
CA SER A 238 -57.64 -0.08 1.68
C SER A 238 -56.71 1.11 1.35
N ALA A 239 -57.15 1.98 0.43
CA ALA A 239 -56.41 3.20 0.07
C ALA A 239 -56.28 4.19 1.24
N GLY A 240 -57.30 4.28 2.11
CA GLY A 240 -57.28 5.17 3.27
C GLY A 240 -56.31 4.72 4.37
N GLU A 241 -56.08 3.41 4.54
CA GLU A 241 -55.03 2.90 5.43
C GLU A 241 -53.64 3.28 4.92
N ARG A 242 -53.42 3.22 3.61
CA ARG A 242 -52.16 3.63 2.98
C ARG A 242 -51.86 5.11 3.23
N GLU A 243 -52.84 5.99 3.07
CA GLU A 243 -52.66 7.43 3.31
C GLU A 243 -52.33 7.74 4.78
N LYS A 244 -53.01 7.09 5.72
CA LYS A 244 -52.73 7.27 7.17
C LYS A 244 -51.33 6.81 7.54
N LEU A 245 -50.84 5.71 6.94
CA LEU A 245 -49.50 5.19 7.20
C LEU A 245 -48.43 6.14 6.63
N VAL A 246 -48.60 6.61 5.39
CA VAL A 246 -47.69 7.61 4.79
C VAL A 246 -47.67 8.90 5.61
N ALA A 247 -48.83 9.35 6.12
CA ALA A 247 -48.90 10.50 7.01
C ALA A 247 -48.18 10.26 8.35
N ALA A 248 -48.28 9.06 8.92
CA ALA A 248 -47.58 8.69 10.14
C ALA A 248 -46.06 8.63 9.93
N GLU A 249 -45.59 8.06 8.81
CA GLU A 249 -44.16 8.05 8.44
C GLU A 249 -43.61 9.47 8.26
N ARG A 250 -44.38 10.35 7.61
CA ARG A 250 -44.00 11.77 7.47
C ARG A 250 -43.88 12.46 8.83
N LYS A 251 -44.88 12.28 9.72
CA LYS A 251 -44.83 12.82 11.09
C LYS A 251 -43.59 12.33 11.84
N PHE A 252 -43.26 11.04 11.70
CA PHE A 252 -42.07 10.47 12.32
C PHE A 252 -40.77 11.12 11.82
N ILE A 253 -40.67 11.42 10.53
CA ILE A 253 -39.52 12.16 9.96
C ILE A 253 -39.52 13.62 10.43
N GLU A 254 -40.67 14.28 10.46
CA GLU A 254 -40.81 15.67 10.93
C GLU A 254 -40.37 15.84 12.39
N GLU A 255 -40.75 14.92 13.28
CA GLU A 255 -40.32 14.93 14.69
C GLU A 255 -38.80 14.83 14.82
N ARG A 256 -38.15 14.05 13.96
CA ARG A 256 -36.69 13.89 13.94
C ARG A 256 -35.99 15.16 13.44
N VAL A 257 -36.51 15.78 12.40
CA VAL A 257 -35.98 17.06 11.88
C VAL A 257 -36.15 18.17 12.94
N LYS A 258 -37.30 18.22 13.62
CA LYS A 258 -37.55 19.18 14.71
C LYS A 258 -36.50 19.07 15.83
N LYS A 259 -36.18 17.86 16.30
CA LYS A 259 -35.13 17.66 17.32
C LYS A 259 -33.77 18.23 16.91
N ILE A 260 -33.40 18.12 15.63
CA ILE A 260 -32.13 18.67 15.13
C ILE A 260 -32.18 20.20 15.09
N ILE A 261 -33.32 20.77 14.70
CA ILE A 261 -33.52 22.23 14.68
C ILE A 261 -33.50 22.77 16.12
N GLU A 262 -34.12 22.08 17.06
CA GLU A 262 -34.08 22.41 18.49
C GLU A 262 -32.64 22.39 19.01
N LEU A 263 -31.86 21.36 18.67
CA LEU A 263 -30.44 21.28 19.03
C LEU A 263 -29.64 22.43 18.43
N LYS A 264 -29.84 22.74 17.15
CA LYS A 264 -29.21 23.90 16.48
C LYS A 264 -29.55 25.18 17.24
N ASN A 265 -30.82 25.41 17.56
CA ASN A 265 -31.27 26.62 18.23
C ASN A 265 -30.70 26.75 19.67
N ALA A 266 -30.57 25.64 20.40
CA ALA A 266 -29.93 25.62 21.72
C ALA A 266 -28.44 25.98 21.66
N VAL A 267 -27.77 25.66 20.55
CA VAL A 267 -26.31 25.71 20.42
C VAL A 267 -25.82 26.95 19.65
N CYS A 268 -26.66 27.47 18.75
CA CYS A 268 -26.40 28.55 17.81
C CYS A 268 -27.48 29.64 17.88
N ALA A 269 -27.81 30.13 19.08
CA ALA A 269 -28.81 31.18 19.29
C ALA A 269 -28.48 32.52 18.56
N ASP A 270 -27.19 32.83 18.38
CA ASP A 270 -26.75 34.14 17.87
C ASP A 270 -26.54 34.20 16.34
N ASN A 271 -26.91 33.15 15.58
CA ASN A 271 -26.64 33.02 14.14
C ASN A 271 -25.16 33.19 13.72
N SER A 272 -24.23 33.29 14.68
CA SER A 272 -22.79 33.51 14.45
C SER A 272 -22.03 32.22 14.15
N LYS A 273 -22.63 31.05 14.45
CA LYS A 273 -22.02 29.73 14.32
C LYS A 273 -22.80 28.90 13.31
N GLY A 274 -22.11 28.41 12.28
CA GLY A 274 -22.69 27.48 11.31
C GLY A 274 -22.97 26.11 11.94
N PHE A 275 -24.04 25.45 11.50
CA PHE A 275 -24.41 24.09 11.93
C PHE A 275 -24.46 23.16 10.72
N VAL A 276 -23.72 22.05 10.79
CA VAL A 276 -23.59 21.08 9.69
C VAL A 276 -23.97 19.70 10.20
N VAL A 277 -24.81 19.00 9.44
CA VAL A 277 -25.27 17.65 9.73
C VAL A 277 -24.65 16.69 8.74
N LEU A 278 -23.88 15.73 9.24
CA LEU A 278 -23.32 14.65 8.46
C LEU A 278 -24.08 13.37 8.78
N ASN A 279 -24.80 12.83 7.80
CA ASN A 279 -25.50 11.56 7.93
C ASN A 279 -24.81 10.47 7.09
N GLN A 280 -24.63 9.30 7.68
CA GLN A 280 -24.20 8.10 6.95
C GLN A 280 -25.27 7.63 5.97
N LYS A 281 -26.55 7.76 6.33
CA LYS A 281 -27.67 7.33 5.48
C LYS A 281 -28.20 8.46 4.58
N GLY A 282 -29.19 8.12 3.76
CA GLY A 282 -29.90 9.08 2.94
C GLY A 282 -30.63 10.13 3.77
N ILE A 283 -30.93 11.28 3.15
CA ILE A 283 -31.81 12.31 3.67
C ILE A 283 -32.93 12.53 2.66
N ASP A 284 -34.17 12.48 3.14
CA ASP A 284 -35.39 12.70 2.36
C ASP A 284 -35.44 14.14 1.82
N PRO A 285 -35.96 14.37 0.60
CA PRO A 285 -36.06 15.71 0.02
C PRO A 285 -36.79 16.72 0.91
N TYR A 286 -37.87 16.34 1.59
CA TYR A 286 -38.59 17.23 2.49
C TYR A 286 -37.71 17.66 3.68
N SER A 287 -36.93 16.72 4.22
CA SER A 287 -36.00 17.00 5.31
C SER A 287 -34.86 17.91 4.85
N LEU A 288 -34.37 17.75 3.61
CA LEU A 288 -33.36 18.64 3.04
C LEU A 288 -33.87 20.08 2.93
N ASP A 289 -35.10 20.27 2.44
CA ASP A 289 -35.72 21.60 2.34
C ASP A 289 -35.95 22.24 3.72
N ALA A 290 -36.40 21.44 4.70
CA ALA A 290 -36.58 21.90 6.07
C ALA A 290 -35.26 22.33 6.73
N LEU A 291 -34.19 21.52 6.58
CA LEU A 291 -32.85 21.86 7.09
C LEU A 291 -32.25 23.07 6.37
N ALA A 292 -32.46 23.19 5.05
CA ALA A 292 -31.98 24.32 4.25
C ALA A 292 -32.67 25.64 4.62
N LYS A 293 -33.98 25.63 4.92
CA LYS A 293 -34.70 26.81 5.43
C LYS A 293 -34.10 27.34 6.73
N GLU A 294 -33.60 26.44 7.56
CA GLU A 294 -32.91 26.76 8.81
C GLU A 294 -31.42 27.07 8.62
N GLY A 295 -30.90 27.11 7.39
CA GLY A 295 -29.49 27.35 7.11
C GLY A 295 -28.55 26.23 7.58
N ILE A 296 -29.06 25.02 7.79
CA ILE A 296 -28.26 23.84 8.15
C ILE A 296 -27.75 23.18 6.86
N VAL A 297 -26.43 23.02 6.75
CA VAL A 297 -25.83 22.22 5.67
C VAL A 297 -25.96 20.75 6.00
N ALA A 298 -26.70 20.00 5.18
CA ALA A 298 -26.96 18.58 5.40
C ALA A 298 -26.30 17.72 4.32
N LEU A 299 -25.37 16.85 4.74
CA LEU A 299 -24.72 15.86 3.88
C LEU A 299 -25.34 14.48 4.11
N ARG A 300 -25.70 13.83 3.00
CA ARG A 300 -26.31 12.50 2.98
C ARG A 300 -25.33 11.47 2.42
N ARG A 301 -25.49 10.21 2.82
CA ARG A 301 -24.73 9.06 2.31
C ARG A 301 -23.21 9.18 2.52
N THR A 302 -22.84 9.68 3.70
CA THR A 302 -21.41 9.78 4.08
C THR A 302 -20.83 8.37 4.27
N LYS A 303 -19.60 8.14 3.79
CA LYS A 303 -18.92 6.85 3.99
C LYS A 303 -18.77 6.57 5.49
N ARG A 304 -19.05 5.33 5.91
CA ARG A 304 -18.89 4.89 7.32
C ARG A 304 -17.50 5.22 7.88
N ARG A 305 -16.44 4.95 7.10
CA ARG A 305 -15.05 5.27 7.50
C ARG A 305 -14.83 6.76 7.77
N ASN A 306 -15.53 7.64 7.07
CA ASN A 306 -15.40 9.08 7.29
C ASN A 306 -16.03 9.48 8.63
N MET A 307 -17.03 8.74 9.12
CA MET A 307 -17.61 8.99 10.45
C MET A 307 -16.58 8.77 11.55
N GLU A 308 -15.83 7.66 11.50
CA GLU A 308 -14.75 7.35 12.43
C GLU A 308 -13.67 8.45 12.39
N ARG A 309 -13.25 8.86 11.18
CA ARG A 309 -12.29 9.96 10.98
C ARG A 309 -12.78 11.29 11.55
N LEU A 310 -14.05 11.62 11.35
CA LEU A 310 -14.64 12.87 11.81
C LEU A 310 -14.75 12.95 13.33
N THR A 311 -15.01 11.82 14.01
CA THR A 311 -14.97 11.78 15.48
C THR A 311 -13.59 12.14 16.00
N LEU A 312 -12.53 11.60 15.38
CA LEU A 312 -11.16 11.87 15.77
C LEU A 312 -10.69 13.28 15.39
N ALA A 313 -11.10 13.78 14.23
CA ALA A 313 -10.73 15.12 13.74
C ALA A 313 -11.45 16.23 14.52
N CYS A 314 -12.78 16.13 14.63
CA CYS A 314 -13.63 17.20 15.17
C CYS A 314 -13.92 17.04 16.67
N GLY A 315 -13.61 15.88 17.26
CA GLY A 315 -13.89 15.57 18.67
C GLY A 315 -15.37 15.31 18.98
N GLY A 316 -16.21 15.12 17.96
CA GLY A 316 -17.64 14.82 18.14
C GLY A 316 -17.88 13.35 18.44
N ILE A 317 -18.97 13.07 19.15
CA ILE A 317 -19.46 11.71 19.36
C ILE A 317 -20.45 11.40 18.26
N ALA A 318 -20.20 10.33 17.54
CA ALA A 318 -21.05 9.99 16.43
C ALA A 318 -22.27 9.19 16.95
N MET A 319 -23.49 9.69 16.66
CA MET A 319 -24.73 9.27 17.33
C MET A 319 -25.62 8.34 16.50
N ASN A 320 -26.17 7.29 17.12
CA ASN A 320 -27.05 6.29 16.46
C ASN A 320 -28.55 6.55 16.64
N SER A 321 -28.95 7.44 17.54
CA SER A 321 -30.35 7.80 17.80
C SER A 321 -30.46 9.31 17.89
N PHE A 322 -31.63 9.85 17.51
CA PHE A 322 -31.94 11.26 17.67
C PHE A 322 -32.34 11.64 19.09
N GLU A 323 -32.72 10.66 19.91
CA GLU A 323 -33.19 10.90 21.28
C GLU A 323 -32.05 11.29 22.22
N ASP A 324 -30.86 10.75 21.97
CA ASP A 324 -29.67 10.96 22.78
C ASP A 324 -28.85 12.19 22.34
N LEU A 325 -29.40 13.03 21.46
CA LEU A 325 -28.70 14.19 20.94
C LEU A 325 -28.54 15.26 22.02
N THR A 326 -27.32 15.42 22.50
CA THR A 326 -26.94 16.48 23.43
C THR A 326 -25.91 17.42 22.80
N PRO A 327 -25.81 18.67 23.28
CA PRO A 327 -24.79 19.62 22.80
C PRO A 327 -23.34 19.12 22.97
N GLU A 328 -23.10 18.20 23.90
CA GLU A 328 -21.78 17.62 24.18
C GLU A 328 -21.33 16.63 23.09
N CYS A 329 -22.27 16.03 22.36
CA CYS A 329 -21.96 15.13 21.25
C CYS A 329 -21.40 15.86 20.02
N LEU A 330 -21.50 17.19 19.96
CA LEU A 330 -21.13 17.98 18.79
C LEU A 330 -19.62 18.13 18.65
N GLY A 331 -19.11 17.86 17.45
CA GLY A 331 -17.73 18.18 17.09
C GLY A 331 -17.55 19.66 16.73
N GLN A 332 -16.31 20.13 16.76
CA GLN A 332 -15.95 21.50 16.40
C GLN A 332 -15.06 21.53 15.16
N ALA A 333 -15.45 22.33 14.17
CA ALA A 333 -14.69 22.56 12.95
C ALA A 333 -14.58 24.07 12.66
N GLY A 334 -13.36 24.56 12.41
CA GLY A 334 -13.12 25.99 12.24
C GLY A 334 -13.42 26.54 10.84
N LEU A 335 -13.59 25.68 9.84
CA LEU A 335 -14.06 26.06 8.50
C LEU A 335 -14.73 24.87 7.81
N VAL A 336 -15.95 25.07 7.31
CA VAL A 336 -16.61 24.12 6.42
C VAL A 336 -17.06 24.84 5.15
N TYR A 337 -16.67 24.33 3.99
CA TYR A 337 -17.08 24.89 2.71
C TYR A 337 -17.27 23.81 1.64
N GLU A 338 -18.17 24.08 0.70
CA GLU A 338 -18.38 23.26 -0.49
C GLU A 338 -17.59 23.87 -1.66
N HIS A 339 -16.85 23.02 -2.36
CA HIS A 339 -16.17 23.35 -3.60
C HIS A 339 -16.71 22.46 -4.71
N THR A 340 -17.38 23.09 -5.67
CA THR A 340 -18.00 22.41 -6.82
C THR A 340 -17.02 22.38 -7.98
N LEU A 341 -16.76 21.19 -8.53
CA LEU A 341 -15.93 21.00 -9.70
C LEU A 341 -16.70 20.26 -10.79
N GLY A 342 -17.20 21.02 -11.77
CA GLY A 342 -18.14 20.48 -12.75
C GLY A 342 -19.43 20.05 -12.07
N GLU A 343 -19.81 18.78 -12.22
CA GLU A 343 -20.99 18.18 -11.57
C GLU A 343 -20.68 17.60 -10.19
N GLU A 344 -19.41 17.45 -9.82
CA GLU A 344 -19.00 16.87 -8.55
C GLU A 344 -18.87 17.94 -7.47
N LYS A 345 -19.39 17.64 -6.27
CA LYS A 345 -19.33 18.53 -5.11
C LYS A 345 -18.42 17.94 -4.04
N TYR A 346 -17.46 18.73 -3.57
CA TYR A 346 -16.53 18.34 -2.52
C TYR A 346 -16.75 19.22 -1.31
N THR A 347 -17.03 18.64 -0.15
CA THR A 347 -17.12 19.39 1.11
C THR A 347 -15.83 19.25 1.89
N PHE A 348 -15.21 20.39 2.19
CA PHE A 348 -13.99 20.48 2.97
C PHE A 348 -14.34 20.86 4.40
N ILE A 349 -13.78 20.12 5.36
CA ILE A 349 -13.88 20.37 6.79
C ILE A 349 -12.46 20.59 7.29
N GLU A 350 -12.12 21.82 7.62
CA GLU A 350 -10.78 22.26 8.01
C GLU A 350 -10.78 22.89 9.40
N LYS A 351 -9.57 23.07 9.97
CA LYS A 351 -9.35 23.69 11.28
C LYS A 351 -10.13 22.99 12.40
N CYS A 352 -10.10 21.66 12.38
CA CYS A 352 -10.71 20.85 13.42
C CYS A 352 -9.89 20.95 14.72
N GLY A 353 -10.54 20.76 15.87
CA GLY A 353 -9.90 20.92 17.18
C GLY A 353 -8.76 19.95 17.44
N ASN A 354 -8.81 18.74 16.86
CA ASN A 354 -7.82 17.70 17.10
C ASN A 354 -7.47 16.97 15.78
N PRO A 355 -6.39 17.31 15.07
CA PRO A 355 -6.12 16.81 13.71
C PRO A 355 -5.55 15.37 13.68
N LEU A 356 -6.14 14.43 14.42
CA LEU A 356 -5.75 13.01 14.46
C LEU A 356 -6.25 12.21 13.25
N SER A 357 -6.97 12.85 12.33
CA SER A 357 -7.27 12.33 11.02
C SER A 357 -7.08 13.43 9.98
N VAL A 358 -6.42 13.08 8.88
CA VAL A 358 -6.02 14.01 7.83
C VAL A 358 -6.43 13.49 6.46
N THR A 359 -6.58 14.39 5.51
CA THR A 359 -6.95 14.05 4.13
C THR A 359 -5.86 14.51 3.18
N LEU A 360 -5.30 13.58 2.42
CA LEU A 360 -4.43 13.86 1.29
C LEU A 360 -5.26 13.98 0.02
N LEU A 361 -5.42 15.22 -0.43
CA LEU A 361 -6.14 15.55 -1.65
C LEU A 361 -5.21 15.42 -2.87
N VAL A 362 -5.37 14.35 -3.64
CA VAL A 362 -4.64 14.09 -4.87
C VAL A 362 -5.39 14.70 -6.05
N LYS A 363 -4.82 15.75 -6.65
CA LYS A 363 -5.34 16.38 -7.86
C LYS A 363 -4.60 15.87 -9.09
N GLY A 364 -5.34 15.59 -10.16
CA GLY A 364 -4.76 15.13 -11.42
C GLY A 364 -5.72 15.27 -12.60
N PRO A 365 -5.20 15.37 -13.83
CA PRO A 365 -6.02 15.57 -15.02
C PRO A 365 -6.74 14.29 -15.44
N ASN A 366 -6.06 13.15 -15.33
CA ASN A 366 -6.52 11.85 -15.83
C ASN A 366 -6.68 10.84 -14.69
N LYS A 367 -7.64 9.91 -14.84
CA LYS A 367 -7.89 8.84 -13.86
C LYS A 367 -6.65 7.96 -13.65
N HIS A 368 -5.94 7.60 -14.73
CA HIS A 368 -4.75 6.75 -14.64
C HIS A 368 -3.62 7.42 -13.83
N THR A 369 -3.41 8.72 -14.01
CA THR A 369 -2.44 9.50 -13.23
C THR A 369 -2.85 9.59 -11.76
N LEU A 370 -4.14 9.79 -11.47
CA LEU A 370 -4.66 9.80 -10.10
C LEU A 370 -4.43 8.46 -9.39
N THR A 371 -4.73 7.35 -10.07
CA THR A 371 -4.48 6.00 -9.53
C THR A 371 -2.99 5.76 -9.26
N GLN A 372 -2.11 6.13 -10.19
CA GLN A 372 -0.67 6.00 -9.99
C GLN A 372 -0.16 6.83 -8.79
N ILE A 373 -0.59 8.08 -8.66
CA ILE A 373 -0.19 8.94 -7.55
C ILE A 373 -0.74 8.38 -6.23
N LYS A 374 -1.98 7.89 -6.22
CA LYS A 374 -2.59 7.28 -5.05
C LYS A 374 -1.83 6.05 -4.57
N ASP A 375 -1.45 5.18 -5.49
CA ASP A 375 -0.64 3.99 -5.18
C ASP A 375 0.74 4.43 -4.64
N ALA A 376 1.37 5.44 -5.26
CA ALA A 376 2.63 6.00 -4.76
C ALA A 376 2.51 6.62 -3.35
N VAL A 377 1.44 7.36 -3.08
CA VAL A 377 1.17 7.96 -1.76
C VAL A 377 0.92 6.89 -0.71
N ARG A 378 0.15 5.83 -1.03
CA ARG A 378 -0.08 4.71 -0.12
C ARG A 378 1.24 4.07 0.33
N ASP A 379 2.14 3.86 -0.61
CA ASP A 379 3.40 3.17 -0.33
C ASP A 379 4.38 4.10 0.39
N GLY A 380 4.38 5.39 0.06
CA GLY A 380 5.10 6.41 0.81
C GLY A 380 4.62 6.53 2.26
N LEU A 381 3.31 6.52 2.50
CA LEU A 381 2.72 6.53 3.85
C LEU A 381 3.14 5.29 4.66
N ARG A 382 3.12 4.11 4.04
CA ARG A 382 3.60 2.87 4.66
C ARG A 382 5.10 2.91 4.95
N ALA A 383 5.93 3.41 4.02
CA ALA A 383 7.36 3.53 4.22
C ALA A 383 7.72 4.44 5.42
N VAL A 384 7.03 5.58 5.55
CA VAL A 384 7.23 6.50 6.70
C VAL A 384 6.72 5.88 7.99
N LYS A 385 5.55 5.23 7.97
CA LYS A 385 5.03 4.50 9.12
C LYS A 385 6.04 3.46 9.63
N ASN A 386 6.55 2.61 8.74
CA ASN A 386 7.47 1.54 9.10
C ASN A 386 8.78 2.11 9.65
N ALA A 387 9.28 3.22 9.09
CA ALA A 387 10.46 3.90 9.63
C ALA A 387 10.26 4.40 11.07
N ILE A 388 9.07 4.92 11.41
CA ILE A 388 8.75 5.36 12.78
C ILE A 388 8.60 4.16 13.72
N GLU A 389 7.91 3.10 13.30
CA GLU A 389 7.68 1.91 14.13
C GLU A 389 8.97 1.11 14.37
N ASP A 390 9.85 1.00 13.37
CA ASP A 390 11.10 0.24 13.46
C ASP A 390 12.20 0.99 14.24
N GLY A 391 12.17 2.33 14.27
CA GLY A 391 13.20 3.17 14.93
C GLY A 391 14.61 3.03 14.34
N CYS A 392 14.74 2.37 13.19
CA CYS A 392 16.00 2.17 12.48
C CYS A 392 15.82 2.25 10.97
N VAL A 393 16.89 2.66 10.29
CA VAL A 393 16.95 2.79 8.84
C VAL A 393 18.21 2.13 8.30
N VAL A 394 18.14 1.60 7.09
CA VAL A 394 19.22 0.91 6.38
C VAL A 394 19.55 1.68 5.12
N SER A 395 20.83 1.72 4.74
CA SER A 395 21.25 2.39 3.51
C SER A 395 20.78 1.63 2.27
N GLY A 396 20.11 2.34 1.37
CA GLY A 396 19.52 1.77 0.15
C GLY A 396 20.50 1.65 -1.03
N ALA A 397 19.94 1.72 -2.24
CA ALA A 397 20.67 1.74 -3.52
C ALA A 397 21.59 0.53 -3.79
N GLY A 398 21.29 -0.64 -3.20
CA GLY A 398 22.09 -1.86 -3.39
C GLY A 398 23.25 -2.02 -2.40
N ALA A 399 23.44 -1.08 -1.47
CA ALA A 399 24.60 -1.10 -0.56
C ALA A 399 24.54 -2.24 0.45
N PHE A 400 23.36 -2.51 1.00
CA PHE A 400 23.14 -3.66 1.86
C PHE A 400 23.46 -4.98 1.13
N GLU A 401 23.00 -5.13 -0.10
CA GLU A 401 23.20 -6.35 -0.88
C GLU A 401 24.68 -6.62 -1.17
N VAL A 402 25.46 -5.57 -1.49
CA VAL A 402 26.92 -5.67 -1.69
C VAL A 402 27.63 -6.03 -0.38
N ALA A 403 27.23 -5.41 0.72
CA ALA A 403 27.84 -5.64 2.03
C ALA A 403 27.53 -7.06 2.57
N VAL A 404 26.30 -7.55 2.40
CA VAL A 404 25.94 -8.92 2.75
C VAL A 404 26.67 -9.93 1.87
N HIS A 405 26.81 -9.66 0.57
CA HIS A 405 27.60 -10.52 -0.31
C HIS A 405 29.03 -10.68 0.22
N ASP A 406 29.75 -9.60 0.54
CA ASP A 406 31.12 -9.70 1.07
C ASP A 406 31.17 -10.47 2.40
N ALA A 407 30.22 -10.21 3.30
CA ALA A 407 30.12 -10.92 4.58
C ALA A 407 29.85 -12.43 4.40
N LEU A 408 29.02 -12.82 3.42
CA LEU A 408 28.72 -14.22 3.12
C LEU A 408 29.90 -14.93 2.45
N ILE A 409 30.64 -14.26 1.56
CA ILE A 409 31.86 -14.81 0.96
C ILE A 409 32.92 -15.07 2.04
N LYS A 410 33.06 -14.17 3.03
CA LYS A 410 33.93 -14.38 4.20
C LYS A 410 33.42 -15.49 5.13
N HIS A 411 32.10 -15.67 5.22
CA HIS A 411 31.47 -16.71 6.05
C HIS A 411 31.52 -18.11 5.41
N LYS A 412 31.50 -18.20 4.08
CA LYS A 412 31.53 -19.44 3.30
C LYS A 412 32.52 -20.50 3.83
N PRO A 413 33.82 -20.20 4.08
CA PRO A 413 34.76 -21.22 4.57
C PRO A 413 34.41 -21.81 5.95
N SER A 414 33.60 -21.11 6.76
CA SER A 414 33.18 -21.60 8.09
C SER A 414 32.04 -22.62 8.02
N VAL A 415 31.26 -22.63 6.94
CA VAL A 415 30.18 -23.61 6.72
C VAL A 415 30.82 -24.92 6.27
N LYS A 416 30.46 -26.07 6.86
CA LYS A 416 31.08 -27.36 6.52
C LYS A 416 30.45 -28.01 5.29
N GLY A 417 31.27 -28.66 4.48
CA GLY A 417 30.81 -29.56 3.42
C GLY A 417 30.25 -28.84 2.18
N ARG A 418 29.38 -29.53 1.44
CA ARG A 418 28.85 -29.05 0.15
C ARG A 418 27.85 -27.89 0.29
N ALA A 419 27.34 -27.62 1.49
CA ALA A 419 26.45 -26.49 1.77
C ALA A 419 27.11 -25.11 1.54
N GLN A 420 28.46 -25.06 1.52
CA GLN A 420 29.22 -23.86 1.14
C GLN A 420 28.81 -23.31 -0.24
N LEU A 421 28.44 -24.20 -1.18
CA LEU A 421 28.00 -23.81 -2.52
C LEU A 421 26.61 -23.16 -2.50
N GLY A 422 25.73 -23.59 -1.60
CA GLY A 422 24.45 -22.91 -1.36
C GLY A 422 24.65 -21.50 -0.78
N VAL A 423 25.62 -21.31 0.12
CA VAL A 423 25.97 -19.97 0.65
C VAL A 423 26.50 -19.06 -0.46
N GLN A 424 27.36 -19.60 -1.34
CA GLN A 424 27.87 -18.89 -2.51
C GLN A 424 26.72 -18.48 -3.45
N ALA A 425 25.84 -19.42 -3.80
CA ALA A 425 24.66 -19.16 -4.63
C ALA A 425 23.79 -18.04 -4.06
N PHE A 426 23.57 -18.04 -2.75
CA PHE A 426 22.80 -17.01 -2.06
C PHE A 426 23.48 -15.64 -2.15
N ALA A 427 24.78 -15.58 -1.88
CA ALA A 427 25.55 -14.34 -1.97
C ALA A 427 25.51 -13.74 -3.38
N ASP A 428 25.72 -14.57 -4.40
CA ASP A 428 25.72 -14.14 -5.81
C ASP A 428 24.32 -13.69 -6.28
N ALA A 429 23.26 -14.29 -5.75
CA ALA A 429 21.89 -13.94 -6.05
C ALA A 429 21.49 -12.54 -5.52
N LEU A 430 21.99 -12.14 -4.34
CA LEU A 430 21.69 -10.81 -3.76
C LEU A 430 22.17 -9.66 -4.66
N LEU A 431 23.25 -9.87 -5.41
CA LEU A 431 23.79 -8.88 -6.34
C LEU A 431 22.86 -8.57 -7.53
N ILE A 432 21.72 -9.26 -7.66
CA ILE A 432 20.73 -8.93 -8.69
C ILE A 432 20.20 -7.51 -8.56
N ILE A 433 20.00 -7.01 -7.35
CA ILE A 433 19.44 -5.67 -7.11
C ILE A 433 20.35 -4.58 -7.70
N PRO A 434 21.64 -4.47 -7.30
CA PRO A 434 22.53 -3.47 -7.89
C PRO A 434 22.74 -3.68 -9.40
N LYS A 435 22.81 -4.93 -9.90
CA LYS A 435 22.90 -5.22 -11.34
C LYS A 435 21.71 -4.66 -12.12
N VAL A 436 20.49 -4.90 -11.62
CA VAL A 436 19.25 -4.44 -12.27
C VAL A 436 19.11 -2.92 -12.19
N LEU A 437 19.49 -2.32 -11.06
CA LEU A 437 19.49 -0.87 -10.89
C LEU A 437 20.42 -0.16 -11.90
N ALA A 438 21.62 -0.69 -12.08
CA ALA A 438 22.57 -0.20 -13.09
C ALA A 438 22.02 -0.41 -14.52
N GLN A 439 21.48 -1.60 -14.80
CA GLN A 439 20.90 -1.92 -16.11
C GLN A 439 19.75 -0.99 -16.50
N ASN A 440 18.79 -0.78 -15.58
CA ASN A 440 17.65 0.11 -15.83
C ASN A 440 18.08 1.58 -15.95
N SER A 441 19.27 1.92 -15.46
CA SER A 441 19.85 3.25 -15.58
C SER A 441 20.62 3.47 -16.88
N GLY A 442 20.84 2.41 -17.67
CA GLY A 442 21.58 2.44 -18.94
C GLY A 442 23.09 2.22 -18.82
N TYR A 443 23.59 1.86 -17.64
CA TYR A 443 25.01 1.57 -17.41
C TYR A 443 25.29 0.06 -17.54
N ASP A 444 26.57 -0.29 -17.75
CA ASP A 444 26.99 -1.70 -17.74
C ASP A 444 26.87 -2.27 -16.31
N PRO A 445 26.01 -3.29 -16.09
CA PRO A 445 25.83 -3.89 -14.78
C PRO A 445 27.09 -4.54 -14.22
N MET A 446 27.95 -5.11 -15.06
CA MET A 446 29.14 -5.83 -14.61
C MET A 446 30.23 -4.86 -14.19
N GLU A 447 30.50 -3.83 -15.00
CA GLU A 447 31.49 -2.81 -14.68
C GLU A 447 31.12 -2.06 -13.39
N THR A 448 29.85 -1.64 -13.27
CA THR A 448 29.35 -0.93 -12.09
C THR A 448 29.47 -1.79 -10.83
N LEU A 449 29.19 -3.10 -10.94
CA LEU A 449 29.28 -4.01 -9.81
C LEU A 449 30.72 -4.23 -9.33
N VAL A 450 31.67 -4.40 -10.26
CA VAL A 450 33.08 -4.59 -9.92
C VAL A 450 33.63 -3.36 -9.21
N LYS A 451 33.28 -2.16 -9.70
CA LYS A 451 33.57 -0.88 -9.07
C LYS A 451 33.07 -0.85 -7.62
N LEU A 452 31.76 -1.03 -7.42
CA LEU A 452 31.13 -1.06 -6.08
C LEU A 452 31.78 -2.06 -5.12
N GLN A 453 32.12 -3.26 -5.60
CA GLN A 453 32.77 -4.27 -4.77
C GLN A 453 34.21 -3.90 -4.39
N THR A 454 34.92 -3.21 -5.27
CA THR A 454 36.30 -2.77 -5.02
C THR A 454 36.30 -1.65 -3.99
N GLU A 455 35.49 -0.62 -4.19
CA GLU A 455 35.37 0.50 -3.26
C GLU A 455 34.86 0.07 -1.89
N TYR A 456 33.89 -0.85 -1.82
CA TYR A 456 33.43 -1.39 -0.54
C TYR A 456 34.55 -2.11 0.22
N LYS A 457 35.41 -2.85 -0.48
CA LYS A 457 36.56 -3.55 0.14
C LYS A 457 37.67 -2.60 0.58
N GLU A 458 37.91 -1.52 -0.15
CA GLU A 458 38.95 -0.54 0.16
C GLU A 458 38.52 0.43 1.26
N SER A 459 37.30 0.96 1.18
CA SER A 459 36.79 1.97 2.10
C SER A 459 36.17 1.38 3.38
N GLY A 460 35.63 0.15 3.30
CA GLY A 460 34.80 -0.43 4.35
C GLY A 460 33.50 0.34 4.65
N GLN A 461 33.17 1.35 3.84
CA GLN A 461 31.96 2.16 3.98
C GLN A 461 30.84 1.58 3.13
N LEU A 462 29.58 1.87 3.48
CA LEU A 462 28.44 1.47 2.67
C LEU A 462 28.43 2.27 1.37
N VAL A 463 28.52 1.58 0.24
CA VAL A 463 28.54 2.16 -1.11
C VAL A 463 27.35 1.64 -1.91
N GLY A 464 26.60 2.53 -2.54
CA GLY A 464 25.44 2.21 -3.37
C GLY A 464 25.61 2.66 -4.82
N VAL A 465 24.74 2.17 -5.71
CA VAL A 465 24.69 2.58 -7.12
C VAL A 465 24.10 3.99 -7.23
N ASP A 466 24.85 4.96 -7.75
CA ASP A 466 24.26 6.21 -8.23
C ASP A 466 23.65 6.00 -9.62
N LEU A 467 22.33 6.17 -9.70
CA LEU A 467 21.58 5.99 -10.94
C LEU A 467 21.77 7.14 -11.92
N SER A 468 22.32 8.28 -11.48
CA SER A 468 22.52 9.48 -12.32
C SER A 468 23.90 9.56 -12.96
N SER A 469 24.95 9.14 -12.25
CA SER A 469 26.32 9.13 -12.74
C SER A 469 26.81 7.74 -13.18
N GLY A 470 26.17 6.66 -12.72
CA GLY A 470 26.64 5.29 -12.93
C GLY A 470 27.91 4.96 -12.14
N MET A 471 28.30 5.84 -11.22
CA MET A 471 29.47 5.69 -10.36
C MET A 471 29.05 5.37 -8.92
N GLU A 472 30.05 5.12 -8.10
CA GLU A 472 29.91 4.82 -6.68
C GLU A 472 29.45 6.05 -5.90
N PHE A 473 28.44 5.87 -5.06
CA PHE A 473 27.95 6.93 -4.18
C PHE A 473 28.32 6.63 -2.74
N ASN A 474 29.08 7.54 -2.10
CA ASN A 474 29.30 7.49 -0.66
C ASN A 474 28.00 7.91 0.06
N LEU A 475 27.39 6.97 0.78
CA LEU A 475 26.04 7.07 1.34
C LEU A 475 25.90 7.99 2.57
N LYS A 476 26.83 8.92 2.81
CA LYS A 476 26.60 10.03 3.74
C LYS A 476 25.37 10.88 3.39
N LEU A 477 24.76 10.69 2.21
CA LEU A 477 23.53 11.37 1.79
C LEU A 477 22.37 10.39 1.44
N ARG A 478 21.39 10.32 2.35
CA ARG A 478 19.95 10.56 2.05
C ARG A 478 19.13 9.53 1.25
N ILE A 479 19.60 8.30 1.04
CA ILE A 479 18.76 7.19 0.52
C ILE A 479 18.62 6.13 1.60
N TRP A 480 17.47 6.14 2.28
CA TRP A 480 17.16 5.24 3.39
C TRP A 480 16.02 4.31 3.00
N ILE A 481 16.18 3.04 3.37
CA ILE A 481 15.16 2.01 3.32
C ILE A 481 14.87 1.60 4.79
N TYR A 482 13.63 1.23 5.10
CA TYR A 482 13.24 0.83 6.46
C TYR A 482 13.55 -0.65 6.71
N PHE A 483 13.80 -1.02 7.97
CA PHE A 483 14.33 -2.33 8.36
C PHE A 483 13.41 -3.51 8.02
N THR A 484 12.09 -3.33 8.22
CA THR A 484 11.09 -4.35 7.90
C THR A 484 10.94 -4.64 6.40
N SER A 485 11.50 -3.83 5.49
CA SER A 485 11.43 -4.08 4.05
C SER A 485 12.23 -5.31 3.61
N TYR A 486 13.10 -5.86 4.47
CA TYR A 486 13.97 -6.97 4.11
C TYR A 486 13.26 -8.34 4.23
N PRO A 487 13.55 -9.26 3.30
CA PRO A 487 12.60 -10.29 2.96
C PRO A 487 12.79 -11.58 3.75
N PHE A 488 12.21 -11.64 4.94
CA PHE A 488 12.07 -12.87 5.72
C PHE A 488 11.44 -14.06 4.96
N PRO A 489 10.50 -13.89 3.99
CA PRO A 489 9.86 -15.02 3.30
C PRO A 489 10.67 -15.63 2.15
N ILE A 490 11.57 -14.88 1.50
CA ILE A 490 12.15 -15.27 0.20
C ILE A 490 12.86 -16.61 0.24
N THR A 491 13.73 -16.81 1.24
CA THR A 491 14.53 -18.03 1.37
C THR A 491 13.64 -19.25 1.58
N VAL A 492 12.55 -19.10 2.34
CA VAL A 492 11.60 -20.18 2.62
C VAL A 492 10.95 -20.66 1.33
N ILE A 493 10.53 -19.73 0.47
CA ILE A 493 9.84 -20.07 -0.77
C ILE A 493 10.80 -20.61 -1.82
N ALA A 494 11.96 -19.98 -1.99
CA ALA A 494 12.98 -20.49 -2.90
C ALA A 494 13.38 -21.92 -2.51
N SER A 495 13.61 -22.17 -1.22
CA SER A 495 13.92 -23.52 -0.70
C SER A 495 12.77 -24.49 -0.92
N ASN A 496 11.52 -24.08 -0.66
CA ASN A 496 10.36 -24.94 -0.89
C ASN A 496 10.21 -25.30 -2.37
N ILE A 497 10.39 -24.33 -3.29
CA ILE A 497 10.32 -24.56 -4.73
C ILE A 497 11.43 -25.52 -5.20
N LEU A 498 12.66 -25.39 -4.67
CA LEU A 498 13.77 -26.29 -4.97
C LEU A 498 13.53 -27.74 -4.52
N LEU A 499 12.74 -27.92 -3.46
CA LEU A 499 12.43 -29.22 -2.88
C LEU A 499 11.19 -29.88 -3.51
N VAL A 500 10.57 -29.25 -4.53
CA VAL A 500 9.49 -29.87 -5.31
C VAL A 500 10.07 -30.80 -6.35
N ASP A 501 9.84 -32.10 -6.18
CA ASP A 501 10.24 -33.14 -7.13
C ASP A 501 9.14 -33.50 -8.14
N GLU A 502 7.85 -33.37 -7.78
CA GLU A 502 6.74 -33.64 -8.70
C GLU A 502 5.71 -32.50 -8.72
N ILE A 503 5.29 -32.09 -9.93
CA ILE A 503 4.12 -31.21 -10.13
C ILE A 503 3.01 -32.06 -10.71
N MET A 504 1.92 -32.21 -9.96
CA MET A 504 0.80 -33.08 -10.33
C MET A 504 -0.48 -32.27 -10.55
N ARG A 505 -1.11 -32.48 -11.70
CA ARG A 505 -2.48 -32.02 -11.95
C ARG A 505 -3.42 -33.23 -11.96
N ALA A 506 -3.99 -33.52 -10.80
CA ALA A 506 -5.00 -34.56 -10.63
C ALA A 506 -6.14 -34.00 -9.77
N GLY A 507 -7.25 -33.65 -10.40
CA GLY A 507 -8.45 -33.15 -9.74
C GLY A 507 -9.69 -33.75 -10.35
N MET A 508 -10.78 -33.83 -9.56
CA MET A 508 -12.09 -34.18 -10.10
C MET A 508 -12.44 -33.15 -11.18
N SER A 509 -12.82 -33.62 -12.37
CA SER A 509 -13.38 -32.70 -13.37
C SER A 509 -14.62 -32.07 -12.77
N SER A 510 -14.60 -30.76 -12.53
CA SER A 510 -15.82 -29.99 -12.27
C SER A 510 -16.63 -29.86 -13.56
N LEU A 511 -16.97 -30.99 -14.15
CA LEU A 511 -18.10 -31.13 -15.06
C LEU A 511 -19.29 -31.56 -14.20
N LYS A 512 -19.73 -30.66 -13.32
CA LYS A 512 -21.17 -30.54 -13.10
C LYS A 512 -21.67 -29.68 -14.25
N GLY A 513 -21.95 -30.35 -15.37
CA GLY A 513 -22.92 -29.84 -16.34
C GLY A 513 -24.30 -29.85 -15.73
#